data_AF-A0A1V5QLB1-F1
#
_entry.id   AF-A0A1V5QLB1-F1
#
_cell.length_a   1.000
_cell.length_b   1.000
_cell.length_c   1.000
_cell.angle_alpha   90.00
_cell.angle_beta   90.00
_cell.angle_gamma   90.00
#
_symmetry.space_group_name_H-M   'P 1'
#
loop_
_entity.id
_entity.type
_entity.pdbx_description
1 polymer ?
#
loop_
_entity_poly.entity_id
_entity_poly.type
_entity_poly.pdbx_seq_one_letter_code
_entity_poly.pdbx_strand_id
1 'polypeptide(L)'
;MKNNSIYTIMLFLLLTTTLVQAISPDEAIALTTTQNNYILSGETASVAKELIQYKGTKYIVVAATKGNTVNCYIPINSSTKEIAKLDLEIRELIKTTIIYTKMNELNQNIPSANWPFSHSTKNMFNYLSKEFNTTKSKVLTVKTELEKVNANSQVITKTNNLESKINEMIRKSDELFNKIEQGRKYEQDFFNSPDSNKILTYEDYYKKYFSSITEYKNAYNEFETNLNELKQLIATLENEELTIDYKRGLQSLLVIPTSAGGLPSFFVTTDELRTTIESVFNSSKNSENYATTLKSREVRNTAWREMYGRNETLLKVDKSFETLEIAANAILSNENINQWSNDNAVDALTANWNSAKSRFNNAEYEKAKDYAIKAQKNVEQIIIDGIKVNEDKTNEYIMIIIGLLVVALIGVFAYENIYLKKKKKKEDYNEPIY
;
A
#
# COMPACT_ATOMS: atom_id res chain seq x y z
N MET A 1 2.67 -36.44 -46.54
CA MET A 1 1.83 -35.44 -45.84
C MET A 1 1.75 -35.69 -44.33
N LYS A 2 2.87 -35.91 -43.61
CA LYS A 2 2.86 -36.14 -42.15
C LYS A 2 3.61 -35.09 -41.31
N ASN A 3 4.34 -34.16 -41.94
CA ASN A 3 5.14 -33.16 -41.20
C ASN A 3 4.39 -31.83 -40.94
N ASN A 4 3.34 -31.49 -41.70
CA ASN A 4 2.66 -30.20 -41.51
C ASN A 4 1.86 -30.13 -40.19
N SER A 5 1.38 -31.26 -39.66
CA SER A 5 0.58 -31.28 -38.43
C SER A 5 1.39 -30.97 -37.16
N ILE A 6 2.68 -31.29 -37.13
CA ILE A 6 3.55 -31.02 -35.97
C ILE A 6 3.87 -29.53 -35.88
N TYR A 7 4.16 -28.88 -37.02
CA TYR A 7 4.41 -27.44 -37.06
C TYR A 7 3.15 -26.63 -36.72
N THR A 8 1.96 -27.07 -37.13
CA THR A 8 0.71 -26.39 -36.76
C THR A 8 0.41 -26.53 -35.26
N ILE A 9 0.67 -27.69 -34.65
CA ILE A 9 0.50 -27.89 -33.20
C ILE A 9 1.54 -27.09 -32.41
N MET A 10 2.81 -27.03 -32.85
CA MET A 10 3.84 -26.18 -32.23
C MET A 10 3.54 -24.68 -32.37
N LEU A 11 3.03 -24.23 -33.51
CA LEU A 11 2.63 -22.83 -33.73
C LEU A 11 1.42 -22.46 -32.86
N PHE A 12 0.46 -23.38 -32.71
CA PHE A 12 -0.70 -23.20 -31.84
C PHE A 12 -0.30 -23.19 -30.35
N LEU A 13 0.65 -24.05 -29.94
CA LEU A 13 1.22 -24.04 -28.59
C LEU A 13 2.04 -22.78 -28.29
N LEU A 14 2.74 -22.21 -29.29
CA LEU A 14 3.42 -20.91 -29.18
C LEU A 14 2.44 -19.73 -29.13
N LEU A 15 1.26 -19.85 -29.73
CA LEU A 15 0.21 -18.82 -29.71
C LEU A 15 -0.68 -18.89 -28.46
N THR A 16 -0.74 -20.04 -27.78
CA THR A 16 -1.48 -20.23 -26.52
C THR A 16 -0.64 -20.02 -25.27
N THR A 17 0.65 -19.65 -25.38
CA THR A 17 1.31 -19.02 -24.24
C THR A 17 0.66 -17.66 -24.09
N THR A 18 -0.44 -17.62 -23.31
CA THR A 18 -1.01 -16.38 -22.80
C THR A 18 0.18 -15.59 -22.27
N LEU A 19 0.53 -14.51 -22.98
CA LEU A 19 1.44 -13.51 -22.45
C LEU A 19 0.73 -13.02 -21.19
N VAL A 20 1.09 -13.58 -20.04
CA VAL A 20 0.69 -13.07 -18.73
C VAL A 20 1.42 -11.73 -18.64
N GLN A 21 0.81 -10.71 -19.23
CA GLN A 21 1.30 -9.36 -19.17
C GLN A 21 1.22 -8.97 -17.70
N ALA A 22 2.39 -8.67 -17.12
CA ALA A 22 2.47 -8.12 -15.78
C ALA A 22 1.58 -6.87 -15.71
N ILE A 23 0.78 -6.75 -14.66
CA ILE A 23 -0.12 -5.60 -14.43
C ILE A 23 0.66 -4.29 -14.52
N SER A 24 0.12 -3.30 -15.23
CA SER A 24 0.71 -1.97 -15.28
C SER A 24 0.36 -1.14 -14.02
N PRO A 25 1.14 -0.10 -13.70
CA PRO A 25 0.78 0.93 -12.72
C PRO A 25 -0.68 1.42 -12.80
N ASP A 26 -1.11 1.78 -14.00
CA ASP A 26 -2.45 2.33 -14.24
C ASP A 26 -3.53 1.27 -14.06
N GLU A 27 -3.27 0.03 -14.49
CA GLU A 27 -4.18 -1.10 -14.24
C GLU A 27 -4.33 -1.38 -12.75
N ALA A 28 -3.26 -1.30 -11.97
CA ALA A 28 -3.30 -1.51 -10.52
C ALA A 28 -4.10 -0.41 -9.80
N ILE A 29 -3.93 0.84 -10.22
CA ILE A 29 -4.73 1.97 -9.73
C ILE A 29 -6.20 1.79 -10.12
N ALA A 30 -6.50 1.44 -11.38
CA ALA A 30 -7.87 1.19 -11.84
C ALA A 30 -8.53 0.02 -11.09
N LEU A 31 -7.78 -1.05 -10.80
CA LEU A 31 -8.27 -2.21 -10.05
C LEU A 31 -8.69 -1.84 -8.63
N THR A 32 -7.96 -0.92 -7.98
CA THR A 32 -8.22 -0.51 -6.59
C THR A 32 -9.26 0.61 -6.44
N THR A 33 -9.45 1.41 -7.50
CA THR A 33 -10.34 2.59 -7.51
C THR A 33 -11.67 2.35 -8.21
N THR A 34 -11.64 1.71 -9.38
CA THR A 34 -12.79 1.63 -10.30
C THR A 34 -13.43 0.25 -10.28
N GLN A 35 -12.61 -0.81 -10.30
CA GLN A 35 -13.12 -2.19 -10.32
C GLN A 35 -13.47 -2.69 -8.92
N ASN A 36 -12.84 -2.11 -7.90
CA ASN A 36 -13.07 -2.41 -6.50
C ASN A 36 -13.12 -1.10 -5.71
N ASN A 37 -13.72 -1.17 -4.53
CA ASN A 37 -13.91 -0.04 -3.64
C ASN A 37 -12.90 -0.09 -2.47
N TYR A 38 -11.60 -0.18 -2.78
CA TYR A 38 -10.55 -0.17 -1.76
C TYR A 38 -10.13 1.24 -1.36
N ILE A 39 -10.20 2.20 -2.28
CA ILE A 39 -9.85 3.60 -2.04
C ILE A 39 -11.07 4.33 -1.48
N LEU A 40 -10.89 5.08 -0.38
CA LEU A 40 -11.98 5.82 0.26
C LEU A 40 -12.17 7.20 -0.39
N SER A 41 -13.34 7.79 -0.17
CA SER A 41 -13.63 9.16 -0.63
C SER A 41 -12.60 10.16 -0.08
N GLY A 42 -12.03 10.97 -0.97
CA GLY A 42 -10.98 11.94 -0.67
C GLY A 42 -9.57 11.35 -0.55
N GLU A 43 -9.38 10.07 -0.86
CA GLU A 43 -8.06 9.46 -1.03
C GLU A 43 -7.63 9.43 -2.50
N THR A 44 -6.32 9.50 -2.72
CA THR A 44 -5.67 9.26 -4.01
C THR A 44 -4.89 7.95 -3.97
N ALA A 45 -4.70 7.33 -5.13
CA ALA A 45 -3.92 6.10 -5.28
C ALA A 45 -2.61 6.41 -6.02
N SER A 46 -1.51 5.87 -5.53
CA SER A 46 -0.19 5.94 -6.17
C SER A 46 0.50 4.60 -6.07
N VAL A 47 1.48 4.34 -6.93
CA VAL A 47 2.29 3.12 -6.90
C VAL A 47 3.76 3.48 -6.84
N ALA A 48 4.55 2.62 -6.19
CA ALA A 48 5.98 2.64 -6.36
C ALA A 48 6.35 2.30 -7.81
N LYS A 49 7.44 2.90 -8.32
CA LYS A 49 7.91 2.67 -9.68
C LYS A 49 8.30 1.21 -9.93
N GLU A 50 8.96 0.60 -8.94
CA GLU A 50 9.50 -0.76 -9.06
C GLU A 50 8.57 -1.79 -8.42
N LEU A 51 8.53 -2.99 -9.02
CA LEU A 51 7.79 -4.12 -8.47
C LEU A 51 8.52 -4.68 -7.25
N ILE A 52 7.76 -5.01 -6.20
CA ILE A 52 8.27 -5.62 -4.97
C ILE A 52 8.24 -7.14 -5.10
N GLN A 53 9.34 -7.80 -4.76
CA GLN A 53 9.45 -9.26 -4.78
C GLN A 53 9.19 -9.86 -3.38
N TYR A 54 8.36 -10.90 -3.33
CA TYR A 54 8.16 -11.77 -2.18
C TYR A 54 8.20 -13.23 -2.61
N LYS A 55 9.18 -13.97 -2.10
CA LYS A 55 9.42 -15.41 -2.40
C LYS A 55 9.37 -15.72 -3.90
N GLY A 56 10.02 -14.88 -4.72
CA GLY A 56 10.07 -15.02 -6.18
C GLY A 56 8.84 -14.52 -6.94
N THR A 57 7.76 -14.16 -6.23
CA THR A 57 6.56 -13.56 -6.83
C THR A 57 6.66 -12.04 -6.81
N LYS A 58 6.23 -11.39 -7.89
CA LYS A 58 6.30 -9.93 -8.04
C LYS A 58 4.94 -9.29 -7.75
N TYR A 59 4.98 -8.17 -7.05
CA TYR A 59 3.83 -7.42 -6.62
C TYR A 59 3.99 -5.95 -7.01
N ILE A 60 2.88 -5.34 -7.40
CA ILE A 60 2.75 -3.89 -7.38
C ILE A 60 2.02 -3.50 -6.10
N VAL A 61 2.51 -2.49 -5.39
CA VAL A 61 1.87 -2.06 -4.13
C VAL A 61 1.30 -0.67 -4.33
N VAL A 62 -0.02 -0.57 -4.24
CA VAL A 62 -0.75 0.69 -4.36
C VAL A 62 -0.84 1.32 -2.97
N ALA A 63 -0.36 2.55 -2.82
CA ALA A 63 -0.54 3.37 -1.63
C ALA A 63 -1.81 4.23 -1.77
N ALA A 64 -2.70 4.15 -0.78
CA ALA A 64 -3.85 5.03 -0.65
C ALA A 64 -3.49 6.20 0.28
N THR A 65 -3.51 7.42 -0.25
CA THR A 65 -3.06 8.63 0.45
C THR A 65 -4.19 9.63 0.64
N LYS A 66 -4.26 10.26 1.82
CA LYS A 66 -5.11 11.42 2.08
C LYS A 66 -4.22 12.60 2.46
N GLY A 67 -4.14 13.59 1.58
CA GLY A 67 -3.10 14.63 1.68
C GLY A 67 -1.72 13.99 1.67
N ASN A 68 -0.90 14.25 2.69
CA ASN A 68 0.47 13.73 2.80
C ASN A 68 0.57 12.45 3.64
N THR A 69 -0.55 11.86 4.07
CA THR A 69 -0.55 10.65 4.92
C THR A 69 -0.98 9.44 4.11
N VAL A 70 -0.16 8.38 4.16
CA VAL A 70 -0.55 7.07 3.62
C VAL A 70 -1.45 6.38 4.64
N ASN A 71 -2.67 6.04 4.22
CA ASN A 71 -3.69 5.39 5.04
C ASN A 71 -3.73 3.88 4.83
N CYS A 72 -3.36 3.38 3.64
CA CYS A 72 -3.35 1.95 3.34
C CYS A 72 -2.37 1.62 2.23
N TYR A 73 -1.92 0.36 2.21
CA TYR A 73 -1.15 -0.22 1.13
C TYR A 73 -1.88 -1.48 0.64
N ILE A 74 -2.01 -1.63 -0.67
CA ILE A 74 -2.75 -2.70 -1.33
C ILE A 74 -1.77 -3.43 -2.25
N PRO A 75 -1.14 -4.52 -1.79
CA PRO A 75 -0.27 -5.35 -2.61
C PRO A 75 -1.08 -6.21 -3.60
N ILE A 76 -0.79 -6.08 -4.89
CA ILE A 76 -1.44 -6.80 -5.99
C ILE A 76 -0.40 -7.64 -6.70
N ASN A 77 -0.66 -8.94 -6.82
CA ASN A 77 0.18 -9.86 -7.56
C ASN A 77 0.22 -9.45 -9.03
N SER A 78 1.42 -9.24 -9.58
CA SER A 78 1.55 -8.68 -10.93
C SER A 78 1.07 -9.63 -12.02
N SER A 79 1.08 -10.94 -11.75
CA SER A 79 0.71 -11.98 -12.72
C SER A 79 -0.76 -12.35 -12.64
N THR A 80 -1.30 -12.52 -11.42
CA THR A 80 -2.70 -12.94 -11.24
C THR A 80 -3.67 -11.77 -11.15
N LYS A 81 -3.17 -10.55 -10.92
CA LYS A 81 -3.97 -9.34 -10.66
C LYS A 81 -4.86 -9.45 -9.41
N GLU A 82 -4.57 -10.39 -8.52
CA GLU A 82 -5.26 -10.54 -7.23
C GLU A 82 -4.49 -9.83 -6.11
N ILE A 83 -5.22 -9.36 -5.09
CA ILE A 83 -4.62 -8.83 -3.87
C ILE A 83 -3.97 -9.98 -3.09
N ALA A 84 -2.81 -9.71 -2.48
CA ALA A 84 -2.15 -10.69 -1.63
C ALA A 84 -3.04 -11.05 -0.42
N LYS A 85 -3.16 -12.35 -0.11
CA LYS A 85 -4.13 -12.86 0.89
C LYS A 85 -3.48 -13.29 2.20
N LEU A 86 -2.18 -13.57 2.20
CA LEU A 86 -1.50 -14.08 3.39
C LEU A 86 -1.00 -12.93 4.26
N ASP A 87 -1.35 -12.94 5.56
CA ASP A 87 -0.98 -11.88 6.51
C ASP A 87 0.53 -11.57 6.54
N LEU A 88 1.36 -12.61 6.54
CA LEU A 88 2.82 -12.44 6.54
C LEU A 88 3.31 -11.82 5.23
N GLU A 89 2.76 -12.26 4.09
CA GLU A 89 3.09 -11.72 2.78
C GLU A 89 2.71 -10.25 2.66
N ILE A 90 1.48 -9.90 3.05
CA ILE A 90 1.00 -8.52 3.07
C ILE A 90 1.93 -7.65 3.92
N ARG A 91 2.23 -8.06 5.17
CA ARG A 91 3.10 -7.28 6.07
C ARG A 91 4.49 -7.06 5.48
N GLU A 92 5.12 -8.10 4.93
CA GLU A 92 6.46 -7.98 4.35
C GLU A 92 6.45 -7.12 3.07
N LEU A 93 5.45 -7.24 2.20
CA LEU A 93 5.32 -6.39 1.02
C LEU A 93 5.14 -4.91 1.38
N ILE A 94 4.28 -4.63 2.37
CA ILE A 94 4.06 -3.27 2.90
C ILE A 94 5.35 -2.72 3.51
N LYS A 95 6.01 -3.51 4.36
CA LYS A 95 7.28 -3.14 4.99
C LYS A 95 8.35 -2.81 3.94
N THR A 96 8.48 -3.66 2.92
CA THR A 96 9.41 -3.44 1.80
C THR A 96 9.11 -2.14 1.08
N THR A 97 7.83 -1.89 0.78
CA THR A 97 7.37 -0.68 0.09
C THR A 97 7.69 0.58 0.88
N ILE A 98 7.41 0.59 2.19
CA ILE A 98 7.72 1.72 3.08
C ILE A 98 9.22 2.03 3.06
N ILE A 99 10.06 1.00 3.21
CA ILE A 99 11.52 1.15 3.23
C ILE A 99 12.01 1.63 1.86
N TYR A 100 11.58 0.99 0.77
CA TYR A 100 11.96 1.38 -0.58
C TYR A 100 11.62 2.85 -0.86
N THR A 101 10.37 3.25 -0.66
CA THR A 101 9.91 4.61 -0.98
C THR A 101 10.64 5.65 -0.14
N LYS A 102 10.68 5.46 1.19
CA LYS A 102 11.31 6.44 2.08
C LYS A 102 12.83 6.51 1.93
N MET A 103 13.50 5.38 1.71
CA MET A 103 14.95 5.39 1.47
C MET A 103 15.29 6.01 0.12
N ASN A 104 14.46 5.79 -0.91
CA ASN A 104 14.63 6.43 -2.21
C ASN A 104 14.45 7.95 -2.11
N GLU A 105 13.39 8.40 -1.44
CA GLU A 105 13.15 9.83 -1.15
C GLU A 105 14.32 10.44 -0.36
N LEU A 106 14.80 9.73 0.68
CA LEU A 106 15.91 10.22 1.49
C LEU A 106 17.20 10.34 0.67
N ASN A 107 17.53 9.34 -0.15
CA ASN A 107 18.70 9.36 -1.02
C ASN A 107 18.65 10.50 -2.05
N GLN A 108 17.46 10.85 -2.54
CA GLN A 108 17.28 11.98 -3.47
C GLN A 108 17.40 13.35 -2.80
N ASN A 109 17.05 13.45 -1.52
CA ASN A 109 17.04 14.71 -0.77
C ASN A 109 18.36 15.01 -0.04
N ILE A 110 19.20 14.00 0.17
CA ILE A 110 20.51 14.17 0.82
C ILE A 110 21.58 14.42 -0.25
N PRO A 111 22.44 15.44 -0.09
CA PRO A 111 23.58 15.62 -0.97
C PRO A 111 24.41 14.34 -1.07
N SER A 112 24.75 13.90 -2.28
CA SER A 112 25.45 12.63 -2.50
C SER A 112 26.72 12.48 -1.65
N ALA A 113 27.42 13.58 -1.35
CA ALA A 113 28.59 13.59 -0.48
C ALA A 113 28.35 13.06 0.95
N ASN A 114 27.10 13.12 1.43
CA ASN A 114 26.69 12.73 2.77
C ASN A 114 25.97 11.38 2.79
N TRP A 115 25.68 10.78 1.64
CA TRP A 115 25.00 9.49 1.58
C TRP A 115 25.98 8.33 1.88
N PRO A 116 25.71 7.43 2.85
CA PRO A 116 26.64 6.41 3.32
C PRO A 116 27.26 5.56 2.22
N PHE A 117 26.45 5.21 1.22
CA PHE A 117 26.84 4.28 0.15
C PHE A 117 27.17 5.00 -1.16
N SER A 118 27.53 6.28 -1.11
CA SER A 118 27.93 7.04 -2.30
C SER A 118 29.39 6.78 -2.73
N HIS A 119 29.68 7.07 -4.00
CA HIS A 119 31.06 7.13 -4.50
C HIS A 119 31.90 8.21 -3.80
N SER A 120 31.28 9.33 -3.41
CA SER A 120 31.96 10.42 -2.73
C SER A 120 32.44 9.99 -1.34
N THR A 121 31.57 9.41 -0.54
CA THR A 121 31.89 8.90 0.81
C THR A 121 32.92 7.78 0.74
N LYS A 122 32.80 6.86 -0.23
CA LYS A 122 33.82 5.85 -0.51
C LYS A 122 35.18 6.48 -0.78
N ASN A 123 35.24 7.41 -1.74
CA ASN A 123 36.50 8.02 -2.15
C ASN A 123 37.13 8.84 -1.03
N MET A 124 36.32 9.50 -0.18
CA MET A 124 36.80 10.20 1.01
C MET A 124 37.66 9.29 1.90
N PHE A 125 37.21 8.08 2.22
CA PHE A 125 37.99 7.15 3.05
C PHE A 125 39.26 6.62 2.36
N ASN A 126 39.22 6.41 1.04
CA ASN A 126 40.44 6.10 0.27
C ASN A 126 41.48 7.25 0.35
N TYR A 127 41.03 8.49 0.22
CA TYR A 127 41.91 9.66 0.35
C TYR A 127 42.44 9.81 1.78
N LEU A 128 41.60 9.63 2.79
CA LEU A 128 42.02 9.66 4.20
C LEU A 128 43.09 8.61 4.49
N SER A 129 42.93 7.37 4.01
CA SER A 129 43.92 6.31 4.15
C SER A 129 45.30 6.72 3.59
N LYS A 130 45.33 7.31 2.38
CA LYS A 130 46.57 7.80 1.76
C LYS A 130 47.20 8.96 2.52
N GLU A 131 46.39 9.90 2.97
CA GLU A 131 46.85 11.07 3.73
C GLU A 131 47.41 10.68 5.11
N PHE A 132 46.77 9.73 5.79
CA PHE A 132 47.30 9.18 7.05
C PHE A 132 48.60 8.40 6.84
N ASN A 133 48.79 7.71 5.70
CA ASN A 133 50.09 7.11 5.35
C ASN A 133 51.19 8.17 5.18
N THR A 134 50.88 9.30 4.55
CA THR A 134 51.81 10.44 4.47
C THR A 134 52.14 11.00 5.85
N THR A 135 51.14 11.17 6.71
CA THR A 135 51.33 11.62 8.10
C THR A 135 52.13 10.63 8.92
N LYS A 136 51.96 9.32 8.72
CA LYS A 136 52.79 8.28 9.34
C LYS A 136 54.27 8.52 9.04
N SER A 137 54.59 8.77 7.77
CA SER A 137 55.98 9.01 7.34
C SER A 137 56.56 10.25 8.04
N LYS A 138 55.77 11.32 8.18
CA LYS A 138 56.16 12.53 8.92
C LYS A 138 56.40 12.25 10.41
N VAL A 139 55.52 11.46 11.04
CA VAL A 139 55.68 11.05 12.45
C VAL A 139 56.91 10.17 12.65
N LEU A 140 57.23 9.30 11.70
CA LEU A 140 58.47 8.50 11.73
C LEU A 140 59.73 9.36 11.60
N THR A 141 59.69 10.42 10.78
CA THR A 141 60.76 11.42 10.74
C THR A 141 60.92 12.09 12.10
N VAL A 142 59.83 12.57 12.70
CA VAL A 142 59.85 13.18 14.04
C VAL A 142 60.41 12.22 15.08
N LYS A 143 59.99 10.96 15.07
CA LYS A 143 60.52 9.91 15.95
C LYS A 143 62.03 9.77 15.82
N THR A 144 62.50 9.62 14.58
CA THR A 144 63.93 9.44 14.29
C THR A 144 64.76 10.62 14.80
N GLU A 145 64.27 11.85 14.60
CA GLU A 145 64.96 13.04 15.08
C GLU A 145 64.96 13.16 16.61
N LEU A 146 63.87 12.76 17.27
CA LEU A 146 63.80 12.74 18.74
C LEU A 146 64.68 11.64 19.36
N GLU A 147 64.83 10.50 18.70
CA GLU A 147 65.74 9.43 19.10
C GLU A 147 67.21 9.86 18.99
N LYS A 148 67.59 10.58 17.91
CA LYS A 148 68.96 11.09 17.72
C LYS A 148 69.43 12.03 18.84
N VAL A 149 68.53 12.88 19.34
CA VAL A 149 68.83 13.84 20.42
C VAL A 149 68.59 13.24 21.81
N ASN A 150 68.42 11.91 21.91
CA ASN A 150 68.14 11.19 23.16
C ASN A 150 66.97 11.79 23.96
N ALA A 151 65.86 12.14 23.27
CA ALA A 151 64.65 12.60 23.93
C ALA A 151 64.17 11.58 24.98
N ASN A 152 63.54 12.07 26.05
CA ASN A 152 63.12 11.21 27.15
C ASN A 152 62.12 10.12 26.70
N SER A 153 62.04 9.05 27.49
CA SER A 153 61.22 7.87 27.18
C SER A 153 59.73 8.19 27.01
N GLN A 154 59.23 9.24 27.68
CA GLN A 154 57.84 9.68 27.58
C GLN A 154 57.52 10.22 26.18
N VAL A 155 58.41 11.04 25.61
CA VAL A 155 58.27 11.58 24.24
C VAL A 155 58.31 10.47 23.19
N ILE A 156 59.26 9.53 23.32
CA ILE A 156 59.36 8.37 22.42
C ILE A 156 58.11 7.49 22.51
N THR A 157 57.63 7.21 23.72
CA THR A 157 56.40 6.44 23.94
C THR A 157 55.20 7.11 23.29
N LYS A 158 55.05 8.44 23.41
CA LYS A 158 53.96 9.16 22.74
C LYS A 158 54.07 9.15 21.23
N THR A 159 55.27 9.20 20.68
CA THR A 159 55.46 9.07 19.24
C THR A 159 55.05 7.67 18.74
N ASN A 160 55.38 6.61 19.47
CA ASN A 160 54.92 5.24 19.18
C ASN A 160 53.39 5.11 19.27
N ASN A 161 52.77 5.71 20.29
CA ASN A 161 51.31 5.70 20.43
C ASN A 161 50.63 6.43 19.27
N LEU A 162 51.16 7.59 18.87
CA LEU A 162 50.65 8.34 17.71
C LEU A 162 50.77 7.52 16.43
N GLU A 163 51.92 6.87 16.19
CA GLU A 163 52.11 5.98 15.04
C GLU A 163 51.08 4.84 15.03
N SER A 164 50.87 4.20 16.19
CA SER A 164 49.87 3.14 16.35
C SER A 164 48.46 3.62 15.99
N LYS A 165 48.08 4.83 16.43
CA LYS A 165 46.78 5.41 16.10
C LYS A 165 46.65 5.77 14.63
N ILE A 166 47.71 6.23 13.98
CA ILE A 166 47.71 6.45 12.53
C ILE A 166 47.51 5.13 11.78
N ASN A 167 48.18 4.05 12.19
CA ASN A 167 47.98 2.71 11.60
C ASN A 167 46.53 2.23 11.76
N GLU A 168 45.93 2.48 12.93
CA GLU A 168 44.52 2.18 13.19
C GLU A 168 43.58 2.97 12.26
N MET A 169 43.84 4.27 12.07
CA MET A 169 43.09 5.13 11.17
C MET A 169 43.18 4.68 9.70
N ILE A 170 44.37 4.28 9.24
CA ILE A 170 44.58 3.72 7.89
C ILE A 170 43.74 2.46 7.72
N ARG A 171 43.88 1.49 8.62
CA ARG A 171 43.13 0.22 8.58
C ARG A 171 41.62 0.45 8.57
N LYS A 172 41.10 1.29 9.47
CA LYS A 172 39.66 1.57 9.55
C LYS A 172 39.15 2.33 8.32
N SER A 173 39.98 3.19 7.71
CA SER A 173 39.64 3.85 6.44
C SER A 173 39.48 2.84 5.30
N ASP A 174 40.41 1.89 5.18
CA ASP A 174 40.36 0.84 4.16
C ASP A 174 39.17 -0.12 4.39
N GLU A 175 38.85 -0.43 5.64
CA GLU A 175 37.66 -1.21 6.00
C GLU A 175 36.36 -0.49 5.62
N LEU A 176 36.26 0.81 5.92
CA LEU A 176 35.13 1.64 5.55
C LEU A 176 34.99 1.73 4.03
N PHE A 177 36.08 1.97 3.29
CA PHE A 177 36.10 1.98 1.83
C PHE A 177 35.47 0.71 1.23
N ASN A 178 35.88 -0.46 1.74
CA ASN A 178 35.37 -1.75 1.27
C ASN A 178 33.90 -1.99 1.66
N LYS A 179 33.52 -1.68 2.91
CA LYS A 179 32.13 -1.81 3.39
C LYS A 179 31.17 -0.91 2.63
N ILE A 180 31.57 0.33 2.33
CA ILE A 180 30.79 1.29 1.55
C ILE A 180 30.54 0.74 0.14
N GLU A 181 31.56 0.16 -0.53
CA GLU A 181 31.38 -0.41 -1.87
C GLU A 181 30.43 -1.63 -1.86
N GLN A 182 30.51 -2.49 -0.84
CA GLN A 182 29.58 -3.62 -0.69
C GLN A 182 28.15 -3.13 -0.44
N GLY A 183 27.97 -2.19 0.48
CA GLY A 183 26.67 -1.56 0.76
C GLY A 183 26.09 -0.86 -0.46
N ARG A 184 26.91 -0.16 -1.24
CA ARG A 184 26.50 0.50 -2.49
C ARG A 184 25.99 -0.47 -3.54
N LYS A 185 26.71 -1.57 -3.80
CA LYS A 185 26.26 -2.59 -4.76
C LYS A 185 24.93 -3.19 -4.31
N TYR A 186 24.83 -3.51 -3.03
CA TYR A 186 23.61 -4.06 -2.45
C TYR A 186 22.42 -3.10 -2.53
N GLU A 187 22.64 -1.83 -2.20
CA GLU A 187 21.65 -0.76 -2.29
C GLU A 187 21.17 -0.57 -3.73
N GLN A 188 22.09 -0.53 -4.68
CA GLN A 188 21.77 -0.45 -6.10
C GLN A 188 20.90 -1.64 -6.55
N ASP A 189 21.27 -2.87 -6.17
CA ASP A 189 20.49 -4.06 -6.47
C ASP A 189 19.10 -4.03 -5.80
N PHE A 190 19.03 -3.53 -4.57
CA PHE A 190 17.77 -3.39 -3.83
C PHE A 190 16.84 -2.37 -4.49
N PHE A 191 17.34 -1.20 -4.91
CA PHE A 191 16.50 -0.20 -5.57
C PHE A 191 16.08 -0.60 -6.98
N ASN A 192 16.86 -1.42 -7.67
CA ASN A 192 16.49 -1.95 -9.00
C ASN A 192 15.52 -3.13 -8.94
N SER A 193 15.51 -3.88 -7.84
CA SER A 193 14.65 -5.06 -7.66
C SER A 193 14.39 -5.29 -6.17
N PRO A 194 13.51 -4.48 -5.54
CA PRO A 194 13.27 -4.54 -4.10
C PRO A 194 12.67 -5.90 -3.71
N ASP A 195 13.33 -6.59 -2.79
CA ASP A 195 12.94 -7.92 -2.31
C ASP A 195 12.74 -7.90 -0.79
N SER A 196 11.58 -8.37 -0.34
CA SER A 196 11.23 -8.51 1.07
C SER A 196 12.24 -9.33 1.88
N ASN A 197 12.83 -10.37 1.28
CA ASN A 197 13.82 -11.23 1.95
C ASN A 197 15.18 -10.52 2.14
N LYS A 198 15.38 -9.38 1.46
CA LYS A 198 16.63 -8.62 1.47
C LYS A 198 16.62 -7.45 2.47
N ILE A 199 15.50 -7.15 3.12
CA ILE A 199 15.38 -5.99 4.02
C ILE A 199 16.33 -6.09 5.22
N LEU A 200 16.37 -7.24 5.89
CA LEU A 200 17.18 -7.38 7.12
C LEU A 200 18.67 -7.18 6.82
N THR A 201 19.14 -7.76 5.72
CA THR A 201 20.51 -7.56 5.23
C THR A 201 20.75 -6.10 4.82
N TYR A 202 19.75 -5.42 4.24
CA TYR A 202 19.86 -4.00 3.90
C TYR A 202 20.05 -3.13 5.15
N GLU A 203 19.24 -3.36 6.18
CA GLU A 203 19.34 -2.69 7.48
C GLU A 203 20.70 -2.94 8.14
N ASP A 204 21.20 -4.17 8.07
CA ASP A 204 22.49 -4.59 8.62
C ASP A 204 23.67 -3.84 7.98
N TYR A 205 23.63 -3.55 6.67
CA TYR A 205 24.65 -2.72 6.03
C TYR A 205 24.76 -1.33 6.66
N TYR A 206 23.63 -0.66 6.96
CA TYR A 206 23.65 0.63 7.64
C TYR A 206 24.14 0.52 9.07
N LYS A 207 23.69 -0.49 9.83
CA LYS A 207 24.17 -0.72 11.20
C LYS A 207 25.68 -0.90 11.25
N LYS A 208 26.22 -1.74 10.36
CA LYS A 208 27.67 -1.97 10.22
C LYS A 208 28.41 -0.71 9.81
N TYR A 209 27.87 0.08 8.87
CA TYR A 209 28.44 1.36 8.47
C TYR A 209 28.53 2.33 9.66
N PHE A 210 27.42 2.62 10.34
CA PHE A 210 27.40 3.56 11.44
C PHE A 210 28.24 3.13 12.64
N SER A 211 28.28 1.83 12.94
CA SER A 211 29.20 1.29 13.95
C SER A 211 30.65 1.52 13.56
N SER A 212 31.01 1.28 12.28
CA SER A 212 32.38 1.50 11.79
C SER A 212 32.78 2.98 11.80
N ILE A 213 31.84 3.89 11.50
CA ILE A 213 32.06 5.33 11.63
C ILE A 213 32.29 5.72 13.08
N THR A 214 31.53 5.16 14.03
CA THR A 214 31.71 5.44 15.46
C THR A 214 33.10 5.02 15.93
N GLU A 215 33.56 3.83 15.53
CA GLU A 215 34.91 3.38 15.84
C GLU A 215 35.99 4.27 15.20
N TYR A 216 35.77 4.72 13.96
CA TYR A 216 36.68 5.63 13.27
C TYR A 216 36.75 7.01 13.95
N LYS A 217 35.61 7.54 14.40
CA LYS A 217 35.50 8.78 15.19
C LYS A 217 36.31 8.68 16.49
N ASN A 218 36.19 7.56 17.21
CA ASN A 218 36.95 7.34 18.44
C ASN A 218 38.47 7.31 18.17
N ALA A 219 38.89 6.56 17.15
CA ALA A 219 40.30 6.50 16.75
C ALA A 219 40.84 7.88 16.30
N TYR A 220 40.02 8.67 15.60
CA TYR A 220 40.37 10.04 15.20
C TYR A 220 40.60 10.95 16.41
N ASN A 221 39.68 10.93 17.38
CA ASN A 221 39.81 11.73 18.60
C ASN A 221 41.06 11.35 19.39
N GLU A 222 41.35 10.05 19.53
CA GLU A 222 42.56 9.59 20.20
C GLU A 222 43.84 9.97 19.44
N PHE A 223 43.81 9.94 18.11
CA PHE A 223 44.90 10.46 17.26
C PHE A 223 45.13 11.95 17.52
N GLU A 224 44.07 12.76 17.51
CA GLU A 224 44.14 14.20 17.72
C GLU A 224 44.67 14.54 19.13
N THR A 225 44.19 13.86 20.17
CA THR A 225 44.69 14.01 21.53
C THR A 225 46.18 13.67 21.61
N ASN A 226 46.60 12.51 21.09
CA ASN A 226 48.01 12.10 21.12
C ASN A 226 48.92 13.06 20.31
N LEU A 227 48.42 13.60 19.20
CA LEU A 227 49.15 14.57 18.38
C LEU A 227 49.40 15.87 19.16
N ASN A 228 48.37 16.39 19.82
CA ASN A 228 48.46 17.62 20.60
C ASN A 228 49.32 17.45 21.86
N GLU A 229 49.19 16.32 22.55
CA GLU A 229 50.07 15.98 23.67
C GLU A 229 51.53 15.86 23.24
N LEU A 230 51.82 15.17 22.12
CA LEU A 230 53.19 15.06 21.62
C LEU A 230 53.78 16.44 21.26
N LYS A 231 52.99 17.32 20.63
CA LYS A 231 53.40 18.71 20.38
C LYS A 231 53.78 19.45 21.66
N GLN A 232 52.96 19.34 22.69
CA GLN A 232 53.22 19.97 23.98
C GLN A 232 54.50 19.42 24.62
N LEU A 233 54.69 18.10 24.60
CA LEU A 233 55.90 17.47 25.13
C LEU A 233 57.16 17.91 24.37
N ILE A 234 57.11 18.02 23.04
CA ILE A 234 58.23 18.55 22.25
C ILE A 234 58.52 20.02 22.59
N ALA A 235 57.48 20.83 22.83
CA ALA A 235 57.68 22.24 23.21
C ALA A 235 58.43 22.36 24.54
N THR A 236 58.01 21.58 25.54
CA THR A 236 58.53 21.65 26.91
C THR A 236 59.77 20.80 27.15
N LEU A 237 60.22 20.02 26.16
CA LEU A 237 61.39 19.16 26.29
C LEU A 237 62.65 20.00 26.55
N GLU A 238 63.21 19.94 27.75
CA GLU A 238 64.47 20.61 28.09
C GLU A 238 65.65 19.78 27.56
N ASN A 239 66.24 20.22 26.45
CA ASN A 239 67.40 19.59 25.81
C ASN A 239 68.18 20.66 25.02
N GLU A 240 69.48 20.78 25.30
CA GLU A 240 70.35 21.83 24.73
C GLU A 240 70.53 21.70 23.20
N GLU A 241 70.39 20.49 22.64
CA GLU A 241 70.48 20.24 21.20
C GLU A 241 69.17 20.59 20.46
N LEU A 242 68.05 20.70 21.18
CA LEU A 242 66.73 21.05 20.65
C LEU A 242 66.45 22.55 20.78
N THR A 243 67.03 23.33 19.88
CA THR A 243 66.71 24.76 19.77
C THR A 243 65.22 25.00 19.52
N ILE A 244 64.75 26.21 19.83
CA ILE A 244 63.35 26.62 19.62
C ILE A 244 62.94 26.42 18.16
N ASP A 245 63.80 26.79 17.21
CA ASP A 245 63.50 26.64 15.78
C ASP A 245 63.47 25.18 15.35
N TYR A 246 64.31 24.33 15.94
CA TYR A 246 64.27 22.89 15.67
C TYR A 246 62.97 22.23 16.18
N LYS A 247 62.54 22.57 17.40
CA LYS A 247 61.25 22.14 17.96
C LYS A 247 60.07 22.58 17.08
N ARG A 248 60.08 23.83 16.60
CA ARG A 248 59.07 24.34 15.66
C ARG A 248 59.06 23.54 14.36
N GLY A 249 60.24 23.21 13.82
CA GLY A 249 60.39 22.33 12.66
C GLY A 249 59.70 20.98 12.87
N LEU A 250 59.98 20.30 13.99
CA LEU A 250 59.33 19.01 14.32
C LEU A 250 57.82 19.15 14.47
N GLN A 251 57.33 20.18 15.16
CA GLN A 251 55.91 20.42 15.33
C GLN A 251 55.18 20.72 14.01
N SER A 252 55.85 21.35 13.05
CA SER A 252 55.29 21.61 11.72
C SER A 252 55.02 20.35 10.91
N LEU A 253 55.71 19.24 11.21
CA LEU A 253 55.46 17.92 10.62
C LEU A 253 54.26 17.22 11.26
N LEU A 254 53.94 17.55 12.52
CA LEU A 254 52.86 16.98 13.32
C LEU A 254 51.51 17.66 13.05
N VAL A 255 51.04 17.70 11.82
CA VAL A 255 49.76 18.35 11.48
C VAL A 255 48.66 17.33 11.19
N ILE A 256 47.41 17.68 11.53
CA ILE A 256 46.24 16.96 11.05
C ILE A 256 46.19 17.14 9.53
N PRO A 257 46.03 16.07 8.73
CA PRO A 257 45.89 16.21 7.28
C PRO A 257 44.72 17.13 6.92
N THR A 258 44.87 17.97 5.90
CA THR A 258 43.82 18.92 5.49
C THR A 258 42.51 18.20 5.13
N SER A 259 42.59 17.02 4.51
CA SER A 259 41.45 16.17 4.18
C SER A 259 40.68 15.66 5.42
N ALA A 260 41.36 15.54 6.57
CA ALA A 260 40.76 15.13 7.83
C ALA A 260 40.11 16.31 8.59
N GLY A 261 40.37 17.57 8.20
CA GLY A 261 39.80 18.75 8.86
C GLY A 261 38.27 18.82 8.82
N GLY A 262 37.63 18.18 7.84
CA GLY A 262 36.16 18.09 7.74
C GLY A 262 35.52 16.97 8.55
N LEU A 263 36.31 16.05 9.13
CA LEU A 263 35.79 14.88 9.84
C LEU A 263 34.87 15.22 11.03
N PRO A 264 35.16 16.23 11.88
CA PRO A 264 34.26 16.58 12.97
C PRO A 264 32.84 16.91 12.51
N SER A 265 32.70 17.73 11.45
CA SER A 265 31.39 18.05 10.86
C SER A 265 30.75 16.82 10.23
N PHE A 266 31.53 16.01 9.51
CA PHE A 266 31.04 14.78 8.90
C PHE A 266 30.47 13.80 9.94
N PHE A 267 31.11 13.67 11.11
CA PHE A 267 30.61 12.81 12.20
C PHE A 267 29.26 13.29 12.73
N VAL A 268 29.09 14.60 12.94
CA VAL A 268 27.80 15.18 13.39
C VAL A 268 26.69 14.88 12.38
N THR A 269 26.92 15.19 11.10
CA THR A 269 25.95 14.90 10.03
C THR A 269 25.65 13.41 9.90
N THR A 270 26.65 12.54 10.12
CA THR A 270 26.46 11.08 10.07
C THR A 270 25.62 10.58 11.24
N ASP A 271 25.78 11.13 12.45
CA ASP A 271 24.97 10.80 13.63
C ASP A 271 23.49 11.22 13.44
N GLU A 272 23.23 12.38 12.83
CA GLU A 272 21.88 12.84 12.45
C GLU A 272 21.25 11.94 11.38
N LEU A 273 22.04 11.57 10.36
CA LEU A 273 21.60 10.69 9.29
C LEU A 273 21.27 9.28 9.80
N ARG A 274 22.07 8.75 10.75
CA ARG A 274 21.77 7.48 11.41
C ARG A 274 20.36 7.50 11.99
N THR A 275 20.04 8.53 12.77
CA THR A 275 18.73 8.67 13.41
C THR A 275 17.60 8.71 12.38
N THR A 276 17.82 9.41 11.27
CA THR A 276 16.85 9.51 10.17
C THR A 276 16.63 8.15 9.49
N ILE A 277 17.70 7.43 9.15
CA ILE A 277 17.62 6.11 8.52
C ILE A 277 16.99 5.06 9.46
N GLU A 278 17.38 5.05 10.74
CA GLU A 278 16.77 4.19 11.75
C GLU A 278 15.27 4.46 11.91
N SER A 279 14.85 5.73 11.80
CA SER A 279 13.43 6.10 11.82
C SER A 279 12.64 5.50 10.65
N VAL A 280 13.25 5.39 9.46
CA VAL A 280 12.63 4.74 8.29
C VAL A 280 12.37 3.27 8.58
N PHE A 281 13.40 2.53 9.02
CA PHE A 281 13.26 1.12 9.39
C PHE A 281 12.27 0.92 10.54
N ASN A 282 12.27 1.78 11.55
CA ASN A 282 11.30 1.73 12.64
C ASN A 282 9.87 2.01 12.15
N SER A 283 9.66 2.97 11.25
CA SER A 283 8.33 3.28 10.71
C SER A 283 7.72 2.11 9.91
N SER A 284 8.57 1.26 9.31
CA SER A 284 8.13 0.05 8.61
C SER A 284 7.51 -1.01 9.53
N LYS A 285 7.76 -0.92 10.86
CA LYS A 285 7.13 -1.77 11.87
C LYS A 285 5.62 -1.52 11.99
N ASN A 286 5.11 -0.39 11.51
CA ASN A 286 3.67 -0.11 11.41
C ASN A 286 2.96 -0.88 10.28
N SER A 287 3.68 -1.75 9.54
CA SER A 287 3.11 -2.62 8.50
C SER A 287 1.92 -3.45 8.98
N GLU A 288 1.87 -3.83 10.25
CA GLU A 288 0.73 -4.55 10.84
C GLU A 288 -0.56 -3.72 10.89
N ASN A 289 -0.46 -2.43 11.23
CA ASN A 289 -1.62 -1.53 11.23
C ASN A 289 -2.18 -1.33 9.81
N TYR A 290 -1.28 -1.21 8.83
CA TYR A 290 -1.66 -1.12 7.42
C TYR A 290 -2.29 -2.42 6.90
N ALA A 291 -1.75 -3.58 7.28
CA ALA A 291 -2.33 -4.88 6.94
C ALA A 291 -3.74 -5.04 7.55
N THR A 292 -3.94 -4.60 8.79
CA THR A 292 -5.27 -4.59 9.45
C THR A 292 -6.24 -3.66 8.73
N THR A 293 -5.77 -2.49 8.29
CA THR A 293 -6.58 -1.56 7.52
C THR A 293 -6.95 -2.12 6.15
N LEU A 294 -6.03 -2.82 5.48
CA LEU A 294 -6.30 -3.51 4.22
C LEU A 294 -7.41 -4.56 4.39
N LYS A 295 -7.34 -5.40 5.43
CA LYS A 295 -8.39 -6.38 5.74
C LYS A 295 -9.76 -5.71 5.93
N SER A 296 -9.82 -4.61 6.67
CA SER A 296 -11.06 -3.85 6.84
C SER A 296 -11.60 -3.33 5.50
N ARG A 297 -10.71 -2.89 4.59
CA ARG A 297 -11.09 -2.47 3.23
C ARG A 297 -11.52 -3.63 2.34
N GLU A 298 -10.99 -4.84 2.52
CA GLU A 298 -11.47 -6.06 1.83
C GLU A 298 -12.90 -6.41 2.25
N VAL A 299 -13.19 -6.33 3.55
CA VAL A 299 -14.55 -6.52 4.06
C VAL A 299 -15.48 -5.43 3.52
N ARG A 300 -15.04 -4.16 3.54
CA ARG A 300 -15.78 -3.05 2.94
C ARG A 300 -16.09 -3.30 1.46
N ASN A 301 -15.08 -3.70 0.68
CA ASN A 301 -15.23 -3.97 -0.75
C ASN A 301 -16.24 -5.09 -0.99
N THR A 302 -16.18 -6.15 -0.18
CA THR A 302 -17.12 -7.27 -0.25
C THR A 302 -18.55 -6.80 0.05
N ALA A 303 -18.75 -6.08 1.16
CA ALA A 303 -20.06 -5.53 1.52
C ALA A 303 -20.61 -4.58 0.43
N TRP A 304 -19.73 -3.75 -0.13
CA TRP A 304 -20.10 -2.85 -1.22
C TRP A 304 -20.54 -3.62 -2.46
N ARG A 305 -19.82 -4.70 -2.84
CA ARG A 305 -20.19 -5.54 -3.99
C ARG A 305 -21.55 -6.21 -3.79
N GLU A 306 -21.88 -6.66 -2.58
CA GLU A 306 -23.21 -7.22 -2.30
C GLU A 306 -24.34 -6.19 -2.39
N MET A 307 -24.04 -4.92 -2.09
CA MET A 307 -25.05 -3.84 -2.07
C MET A 307 -25.21 -3.14 -3.43
N TYR A 308 -24.11 -2.89 -4.12
CA TYR A 308 -24.03 -2.00 -5.28
C TYR A 308 -23.33 -2.64 -6.47
N GLY A 309 -22.71 -3.81 -6.27
CA GLY A 309 -22.11 -4.57 -7.35
C GLY A 309 -23.16 -5.31 -8.18
N ARG A 310 -22.74 -5.69 -9.38
CA ARG A 310 -23.52 -6.52 -10.29
C ARG A 310 -23.85 -7.86 -9.61
N ASN A 311 -25.13 -8.21 -9.57
CA ASN A 311 -25.64 -9.41 -8.92
C ASN A 311 -26.20 -10.41 -9.93
N GLU A 312 -25.44 -11.49 -10.18
CA GLU A 312 -25.82 -12.54 -11.15
C GLU A 312 -27.04 -13.35 -10.71
N THR A 313 -27.39 -13.36 -9.42
CA THR A 313 -28.61 -14.04 -8.95
C THR A 313 -29.84 -13.20 -9.27
N LEU A 314 -29.81 -11.90 -8.98
CA LEU A 314 -30.90 -10.98 -9.31
C LEU A 314 -31.14 -10.92 -10.83
N LEU A 315 -30.08 -10.87 -11.63
CA LEU A 315 -30.16 -10.87 -13.10
C LEU A 315 -30.82 -12.12 -13.70
N LYS A 316 -30.81 -13.25 -12.98
CA LYS A 316 -31.53 -14.47 -13.40
C LYS A 316 -33.03 -14.37 -13.15
N VAL A 317 -33.43 -13.60 -12.15
CA VAL A 317 -34.83 -13.43 -11.76
C VAL A 317 -35.46 -12.28 -12.56
N ASP A 318 -34.76 -11.15 -12.69
CA ASP A 318 -35.14 -10.04 -13.57
C ASP A 318 -33.90 -9.30 -14.10
N LYS A 319 -33.78 -9.16 -15.42
CA LYS A 319 -32.63 -8.52 -16.08
C LYS A 319 -32.52 -7.01 -15.83
N SER A 320 -33.60 -6.36 -15.40
CA SER A 320 -33.60 -4.92 -15.07
C SER A 320 -32.92 -4.64 -13.72
N PHE A 321 -32.75 -5.66 -12.88
CA PHE A 321 -32.16 -5.54 -11.55
C PHE A 321 -30.70 -5.98 -11.53
N GLU A 322 -29.84 -5.14 -12.12
CA GLU A 322 -28.40 -5.40 -12.16
C GLU A 322 -27.76 -5.39 -10.76
N THR A 323 -28.29 -4.59 -9.82
CA THR A 323 -27.75 -4.47 -8.45
C THR A 323 -28.87 -4.56 -7.42
N LEU A 324 -28.50 -4.87 -6.17
CA LEU A 324 -29.46 -4.85 -5.05
C LEU A 324 -30.04 -3.45 -4.85
N GLU A 325 -29.23 -2.39 -4.96
CA GLU A 325 -29.69 -1.00 -4.85
C GLU A 325 -30.80 -0.69 -5.86
N ILE A 326 -30.61 -1.03 -7.13
CA ILE A 326 -31.61 -0.78 -8.18
C ILE A 326 -32.90 -1.53 -7.85
N ALA A 327 -32.80 -2.82 -7.49
CA ALA A 327 -33.96 -3.63 -7.15
C ALA A 327 -34.72 -3.10 -5.92
N ALA A 328 -33.99 -2.80 -4.84
CA ALA A 328 -34.57 -2.29 -3.61
C ALA A 328 -35.25 -0.93 -3.85
N ASN A 329 -34.63 -0.02 -4.62
CA ASN A 329 -35.23 1.27 -4.92
C ASN A 329 -36.46 1.14 -5.82
N ALA A 330 -36.47 0.21 -6.77
CA ALA A 330 -37.61 -0.03 -7.64
C ALA A 330 -38.80 -0.67 -6.90
N ILE A 331 -38.53 -1.67 -6.05
CA ILE A 331 -39.56 -2.37 -5.27
C ILE A 331 -40.13 -1.47 -4.18
N LEU A 332 -39.27 -0.76 -3.45
CA LEU A 332 -39.66 0.09 -2.31
C LEU A 332 -40.06 1.52 -2.72
N SER A 333 -40.19 1.80 -4.02
CA SER A 333 -40.65 3.10 -4.49
C SER A 333 -42.08 3.35 -4.03
N ASN A 334 -42.44 4.61 -3.81
CA ASN A 334 -43.81 4.98 -3.42
C ASN A 334 -44.87 4.48 -4.42
N GLU A 335 -44.49 4.34 -5.70
CA GLU A 335 -45.37 3.88 -6.77
C GLU A 335 -45.60 2.36 -6.72
N ASN A 336 -44.58 1.59 -6.34
CA ASN A 336 -44.59 0.12 -6.48
C ASN A 336 -44.76 -0.62 -5.16
N ILE A 337 -44.44 -0.03 -4.01
CA ILE A 337 -44.34 -0.74 -2.73
C ILE A 337 -45.61 -1.52 -2.35
N ASN A 338 -46.79 -0.98 -2.69
CA ASN A 338 -48.08 -1.61 -2.40
C ASN A 338 -48.58 -2.57 -3.50
N GLN A 339 -47.86 -2.66 -4.63
CA GLN A 339 -48.25 -3.47 -5.78
C GLN A 339 -47.82 -4.93 -5.66
N TRP A 340 -46.86 -5.25 -4.80
CA TRP A 340 -46.29 -6.59 -4.67
C TRP A 340 -47.20 -7.53 -3.87
N SER A 341 -47.22 -8.82 -4.24
CA SER A 341 -48.09 -9.83 -3.62
C SER A 341 -47.62 -10.26 -2.23
N ASN A 342 -46.31 -10.20 -1.96
CA ASN A 342 -45.70 -10.65 -0.70
C ASN A 342 -45.31 -9.47 0.21
N ASP A 343 -46.29 -8.95 0.95
CA ASP A 343 -46.10 -7.82 1.88
C ASP A 343 -45.02 -8.11 2.95
N ASN A 344 -44.95 -9.35 3.46
CA ASN A 344 -43.94 -9.74 4.45
C ASN A 344 -42.51 -9.64 3.91
N ALA A 345 -42.30 -10.04 2.65
CA ALA A 345 -40.99 -9.94 2.01
C ALA A 345 -40.62 -8.47 1.72
N VAL A 346 -41.60 -7.63 1.36
CA VAL A 346 -41.41 -6.17 1.18
C VAL A 346 -41.01 -5.50 2.50
N ASP A 347 -41.68 -5.81 3.61
CA ASP A 347 -41.33 -5.29 4.94
C ASP A 347 -39.92 -5.74 5.36
N ALA A 348 -39.61 -7.02 5.16
CA ALA A 348 -38.30 -7.57 5.46
C ALA A 348 -37.20 -6.95 4.57
N LEU A 349 -37.48 -6.70 3.29
CA LEU A 349 -36.58 -5.99 2.38
C LEU A 349 -36.31 -4.57 2.90
N THR A 350 -37.35 -3.84 3.29
CA THR A 350 -37.21 -2.49 3.86
C THR A 350 -36.28 -2.48 5.07
N ALA A 351 -36.52 -3.38 6.03
CA ALA A 351 -35.72 -3.48 7.24
C ALA A 351 -34.26 -3.87 6.95
N ASN A 352 -34.04 -4.89 6.11
CA ASN A 352 -32.71 -5.39 5.79
C ASN A 352 -31.91 -4.39 4.93
N TRP A 353 -32.52 -3.75 3.93
CA TRP A 353 -31.86 -2.75 3.08
C TRP A 353 -31.44 -1.51 3.88
N ASN A 354 -32.33 -1.00 4.73
CA ASN A 354 -32.00 0.14 5.59
C ASN A 354 -30.92 -0.21 6.62
N SER A 355 -30.96 -1.43 7.18
CA SER A 355 -29.91 -1.93 8.08
C SER A 355 -28.57 -2.06 7.35
N ALA A 356 -28.55 -2.59 6.12
CA ALA A 356 -27.34 -2.70 5.32
C ALA A 356 -26.71 -1.31 5.07
N LYS A 357 -27.49 -0.33 4.60
CA LYS A 357 -27.04 1.06 4.39
C LYS A 357 -26.49 1.69 5.67
N SER A 358 -27.25 1.60 6.77
CA SER A 358 -26.84 2.17 8.07
C SER A 358 -25.54 1.56 8.58
N ARG A 359 -25.43 0.22 8.58
CA ARG A 359 -24.22 -0.48 9.03
C ARG A 359 -23.03 -0.20 8.12
N PHE A 360 -23.22 -0.10 6.81
CA PHE A 360 -22.17 0.25 5.87
C PHE A 360 -21.61 1.67 6.16
N ASN A 361 -22.50 2.64 6.39
CA ASN A 361 -22.11 4.01 6.72
C ASN A 361 -21.44 4.13 8.10
N ASN A 362 -21.77 3.23 9.04
CA ASN A 362 -21.15 3.16 10.36
C ASN A 362 -19.87 2.29 10.41
N ALA A 363 -19.32 1.90 9.26
CA ALA A 363 -18.15 1.02 9.14
C ALA A 363 -18.30 -0.39 9.75
N GLU A 364 -19.54 -0.85 9.94
CA GLU A 364 -19.87 -2.22 10.39
C GLU A 364 -20.03 -3.14 9.16
N TYR A 365 -18.98 -3.26 8.34
CA TYR A 365 -19.05 -3.84 7.00
C TYR A 365 -19.49 -5.32 6.95
N GLU A 366 -19.06 -6.16 7.89
CA GLU A 366 -19.53 -7.56 7.94
C GLU A 366 -21.04 -7.64 8.14
N LYS A 367 -21.59 -6.83 9.06
CA LYS A 367 -23.04 -6.80 9.28
C LYS A 367 -23.77 -6.21 8.08
N ALA A 368 -23.19 -5.20 7.44
CA ALA A 368 -23.76 -4.63 6.22
C ALA A 368 -23.88 -5.69 5.11
N LYS A 369 -22.83 -6.50 4.91
CA LYS A 369 -22.81 -7.64 4.00
C LYS A 369 -23.92 -8.65 4.33
N ASP A 370 -24.03 -9.06 5.60
CA ASP A 370 -25.04 -10.04 6.02
C ASP A 370 -26.48 -9.54 5.78
N TYR A 371 -26.75 -8.27 6.06
CA TYR A 371 -28.05 -7.66 5.78
C TYR A 371 -28.30 -7.48 4.28
N ALA A 372 -27.27 -7.16 3.48
CA ALA A 372 -27.38 -7.09 2.03
C ALA A 372 -27.75 -8.45 1.42
N ILE A 373 -27.10 -9.54 1.84
CA ILE A 373 -27.44 -10.90 1.40
C ILE A 373 -28.89 -11.27 1.77
N LYS A 374 -29.36 -10.90 2.96
CA LYS A 374 -30.76 -11.11 3.35
C LYS A 374 -31.72 -10.28 2.49
N ALA A 375 -31.37 -9.03 2.19
CA ALA A 375 -32.16 -8.17 1.32
C ALA A 375 -32.24 -8.73 -0.11
N GLN A 376 -31.15 -9.26 -0.66
CA GLN A 376 -31.14 -9.93 -1.97
C GLN A 376 -32.16 -11.08 -2.02
N LYS A 377 -32.17 -11.96 -1.00
CA LYS A 377 -33.14 -13.06 -0.91
C LYS A 377 -34.59 -12.56 -0.86
N ASN A 378 -34.84 -11.45 -0.16
CA ASN A 378 -36.18 -10.86 -0.12
C ASN A 378 -36.59 -10.30 -1.48
N VAL A 379 -35.67 -9.64 -2.20
CA VAL A 379 -35.91 -9.19 -3.58
C VAL A 379 -36.26 -10.37 -4.48
N GLU A 380 -35.47 -11.45 -4.44
CA GLU A 380 -35.73 -12.66 -5.23
C GLU A 380 -37.15 -13.19 -4.96
N GLN A 381 -37.53 -13.30 -3.68
CA GLN A 381 -38.85 -13.77 -3.29
C GLN A 381 -39.99 -12.85 -3.80
N ILE A 382 -39.83 -11.53 -3.67
CA ILE A 382 -40.83 -10.55 -4.13
C ILE A 382 -41.05 -10.67 -5.64
N ILE A 383 -39.98 -10.82 -6.42
CA ILE A 383 -40.09 -10.93 -7.88
C ILE A 383 -40.73 -12.27 -8.28
N ILE A 384 -40.36 -13.36 -7.61
CA ILE A 384 -40.94 -14.69 -7.87
C ILE A 384 -42.44 -14.71 -7.55
N ASP A 385 -42.84 -14.09 -6.44
CA ASP A 385 -44.25 -14.04 -6.01
C ASP A 385 -45.08 -13.03 -6.83
N GLY A 386 -44.41 -12.09 -7.50
CA GLY A 386 -45.01 -11.17 -8.46
C GLY A 386 -45.86 -10.06 -7.85
N ILE A 387 -46.65 -9.41 -8.69
CA ILE A 387 -47.56 -8.32 -8.30
C ILE A 387 -48.95 -8.86 -7.90
N LYS A 388 -49.65 -8.12 -7.04
CA LYS A 388 -51.06 -8.38 -6.69
C LYS A 388 -51.90 -8.39 -7.96
N VAL A 389 -52.48 -9.53 -8.28
CA VAL A 389 -53.51 -9.62 -9.31
C VAL A 389 -54.76 -8.99 -8.71
N ASN A 390 -55.10 -7.78 -9.14
CA ASN A 390 -56.46 -7.30 -8.94
C ASN A 390 -57.37 -8.22 -9.75
N GLU A 391 -58.11 -9.11 -9.08
CA GLU A 391 -59.26 -9.73 -9.71
C GLU A 391 -60.13 -8.59 -10.25
N ASP A 392 -60.23 -8.53 -11.57
CA ASP A 392 -60.96 -7.50 -12.27
C ASP A 392 -62.44 -7.66 -11.92
N LYS A 393 -62.91 -6.94 -10.89
CA LYS A 393 -64.31 -6.93 -10.44
C LYS A 393 -65.28 -6.57 -11.57
N THR A 394 -64.77 -6.09 -12.70
CA THR A 394 -65.50 -5.91 -13.96
C THR A 394 -66.32 -7.15 -14.33
N ASN A 395 -65.82 -8.38 -14.11
CA ASN A 395 -66.58 -9.60 -14.42
C ASN A 395 -67.75 -9.85 -13.45
N GLU A 396 -67.58 -9.53 -12.15
CA GLU A 396 -68.67 -9.56 -11.16
C GLU A 396 -69.73 -8.50 -11.45
N TYR A 397 -69.32 -7.27 -11.78
CA TYR A 397 -70.25 -6.19 -12.14
C TYR A 397 -71.02 -6.49 -13.43
N ILE A 398 -70.38 -7.08 -14.45
CA ILE A 398 -71.05 -7.54 -15.67
C ILE A 398 -72.09 -8.61 -15.35
N MET A 399 -71.78 -9.60 -14.49
CA MET A 399 -72.76 -10.62 -14.10
C MET A 399 -73.93 -10.05 -13.29
N ILE A 400 -73.69 -9.07 -12.42
CA ILE A 400 -74.77 -8.35 -11.71
C ILE A 400 -75.65 -7.57 -12.69
N ILE A 401 -75.06 -6.88 -13.67
CA ILE A 401 -75.81 -6.14 -14.70
C ILE A 401 -76.64 -7.08 -15.58
N ILE A 402 -76.07 -8.22 -16.01
CA ILE A 402 -76.79 -9.26 -16.76
C ILE A 402 -77.94 -9.83 -15.92
N GLY A 403 -77.71 -10.11 -14.64
CA GLY A 403 -78.75 -10.57 -13.71
C GLY A 403 -79.90 -9.58 -13.58
N LEU A 404 -79.61 -8.28 -13.42
CA LEU A 404 -80.62 -7.22 -13.37
C LEU A 404 -81.39 -7.10 -14.70
N LEU A 405 -80.73 -7.23 -15.85
CA LEU A 405 -81.36 -7.20 -17.17
C LEU A 405 -82.31 -8.38 -17.38
N VAL A 406 -81.94 -9.58 -16.94
CA VAL A 406 -82.81 -10.76 -17.01
C VAL A 406 -84.05 -10.58 -16.12
N VAL A 407 -83.89 -10.07 -14.90
CA VAL A 407 -85.03 -9.76 -14.01
C VAL A 407 -85.93 -8.69 -14.62
N ALA A 408 -85.38 -7.64 -15.22
CA ALA A 408 -86.15 -6.60 -15.90
C ALA A 408 -86.93 -7.17 -17.11
N LEU A 409 -86.30 -8.04 -17.92
CA LEU A 409 -86.95 -8.73 -19.05
C LEU A 409 -88.09 -9.64 -18.59
N ILE A 410 -87.89 -10.41 -17.51
CA ILE A 410 -88.96 -11.22 -16.91
C ILE A 410 -90.08 -10.32 -16.40
N GLY A 411 -89.75 -9.18 -15.78
CA GLY A 411 -90.72 -8.19 -15.33
C GLY A 411 -91.55 -7.59 -16.47
N VAL A 412 -90.92 -7.22 -17.59
CA VAL A 412 -91.60 -6.74 -18.80
C VAL A 412 -92.48 -7.83 -19.40
N PHE A 413 -91.98 -9.06 -19.52
CA PHE A 413 -92.75 -10.18 -20.07
C PHE A 413 -93.95 -10.56 -19.19
N ALA A 414 -93.78 -10.54 -17.86
CA ALA A 414 -94.86 -10.73 -16.90
C ALA A 414 -95.87 -9.58 -16.95
N TYR A 415 -95.42 -8.33 -17.07
CA TYR A 415 -96.29 -7.17 -17.26
C TYR A 415 -97.10 -7.28 -18.56
N GLU A 416 -96.47 -7.67 -19.66
CA GLU A 416 -97.15 -7.85 -20.95
C GLU A 416 -98.16 -9.00 -20.92
N ASN A 417 -97.79 -10.17 -20.36
CA ASN A 417 -98.68 -11.32 -20.31
C ASN A 417 -99.77 -11.24 -19.23
N ILE A 418 -99.55 -10.54 -18.12
CA ILE A 418 -100.51 -10.49 -17.00
C ILE A 418 -101.36 -9.22 -17.07
N TYR A 419 -100.76 -8.08 -17.39
CA TYR A 419 -101.46 -6.79 -17.36
C TYR A 419 -102.16 -6.48 -18.70
N LEU A 420 -101.49 -6.64 -19.85
CA LEU A 420 -102.11 -6.34 -21.15
C LEU A 420 -103.15 -7.38 -21.59
N LYS A 421 -102.99 -8.67 -21.26
CA LYS A 421 -104.06 -9.68 -21.46
C LYS A 421 -105.28 -9.42 -20.58
N LYS A 422 -105.11 -8.90 -19.35
CA LYS A 422 -106.24 -8.49 -18.49
C LYS A 422 -106.93 -7.22 -19.01
N LYS A 423 -106.20 -6.31 -19.66
CA LYS A 423 -106.77 -5.12 -20.28
C LYS A 423 -107.57 -5.44 -21.55
N LYS A 424 -107.05 -6.30 -22.45
CA LYS A 424 -107.79 -6.75 -23.65
C LYS A 424 -109.09 -7.50 -23.31
N LYS A 425 -109.10 -8.32 -22.26
CA LYS A 425 -110.34 -8.98 -21.77
C LYS A 425 -111.40 -8.02 -21.22
N LYS A 426 -111.05 -6.77 -20.89
CA LYS A 426 -112.01 -5.75 -20.44
C LYS A 426 -112.54 -4.86 -21.57
N GLU A 427 -111.84 -4.79 -22.71
CA GLU A 427 -112.27 -3.99 -23.87
C GLU A 427 -113.23 -4.78 -24.79
N ASP A 428 -113.13 -6.12 -24.87
CA ASP A 428 -114.08 -6.97 -25.62
C ASP A 428 -115.48 -7.13 -24.98
N TYR A 429 -115.74 -6.54 -23.81
CA TYR A 429 -117.05 -6.59 -23.13
C TYR A 429 -117.92 -5.34 -23.32
N ASN A 430 -117.47 -4.35 -24.10
CA ASN A 430 -118.18 -3.11 -24.36
C ASN A 430 -118.41 -2.86 -25.87
N GLU A 431 -118.85 -3.88 -26.62
CA GLU A 431 -119.56 -3.63 -27.88
C GLU A 431 -121.06 -3.38 -27.58
N PRO A 432 -121.67 -2.29 -28.10
CA PRO A 432 -123.08 -2.02 -27.92
C PRO A 432 -123.93 -2.98 -28.76
N ILE A 433 -124.82 -3.73 -28.11
CA ILE A 433 -125.94 -4.40 -28.75
C ILE A 433 -127.02 -3.33 -29.02
N TYR A 434 -127.53 -3.33 -30.27
CA TYR A 434 -128.66 -2.52 -30.75
C TYR A 434 -129.88 -2.55 -29.82
#